data_AF-A0A9E4S2H3-F1
#
_entry.id   AF-A0A9E4S2H3-F1
#
_cell.length_a   1.000
_cell.length_b   1.000
_cell.length_c   1.000
_cell.angle_alpha   90.00
_cell.angle_beta   90.00
_cell.angle_gamma   90.00
#
_symmetry.space_group_name_H-M   'P 1'
#
loop_
_entity.id
_entity.type
_entity.pdbx_description
1 polymer ?
#
loop_
_entity_poly.entity_id
_entity_poly.type
_entity_poly.pdbx_seq_one_letter_code
_entity_poly.pdbx_strand_id
1 'polypeptide(L)' 'EDDALHRHAMETAVRLAQGPTLAYARVKALFDSSWENDLSTQLDAETEAFADICLTADFQEGIKAFTERRQARFQGK' A
#
# COMPACT_ATOMS: atom_id res chain seq x y z
N GLU A 1 25.68 -9.99 -14.21
CA GLU A 1 24.65 -8.93 -14.14
C GLU A 1 23.27 -9.53 -13.86
N ASP A 2 22.90 -10.61 -14.55
CA ASP A 2 21.61 -11.32 -14.37
C ASP A 2 21.35 -11.77 -12.92
N ASP A 3 22.34 -12.34 -12.23
CA ASP A 3 22.18 -12.77 -10.83
C ASP A 3 21.92 -11.60 -9.86
N ALA A 4 22.50 -10.42 -10.15
CA ALA A 4 22.30 -9.23 -9.35
C ALA A 4 20.91 -8.62 -9.60
N LEU A 5 20.48 -8.60 -10.87
CA LEU A 5 19.13 -8.17 -11.26
C LEU A 5 18.06 -9.05 -10.61
N HIS A 6 18.22 -10.38 -10.71
CA HIS A 6 17.28 -11.33 -10.13
C HIS A 6 17.17 -11.18 -8.61
N ARG A 7 18.31 -11.04 -7.92
CA ARG A 7 18.34 -10.82 -6.48
C ARG A 7 17.57 -9.55 -6.09
N HIS A 8 17.81 -8.44 -6.79
CA HIS A 8 17.16 -7.18 -6.48
C HIS A 8 15.65 -7.20 -6.77
N ALA A 9 15.23 -7.87 -7.85
CA ALA A 9 13.82 -8.08 -8.15
C ALA A 9 13.13 -8.88 -7.02
N MET A 10 13.78 -9.94 -6.53
CA MET A 10 13.23 -10.76 -5.46
C MET A 10 13.18 -10.01 -4.11
N GLU A 11 14.20 -9.24 -3.78
CA GLU A 11 14.20 -8.36 -2.60
C GLU A 11 13.01 -7.39 -2.63
N THR A 12 12.75 -6.80 -3.80
CA THR A 12 11.62 -5.89 -4.00
C THR A 12 10.28 -6.62 -3.86
N ALA A 13 10.14 -7.80 -4.47
CA ALA A 13 8.93 -8.61 -4.38
C ALA A 13 8.62 -9.03 -2.94
N VAL A 14 9.62 -9.48 -2.19
CA VAL A 14 9.47 -9.85 -0.77
C VAL A 14 9.05 -8.64 0.06
N ARG A 15 9.67 -7.47 -0.15
CA ARG A 15 9.30 -6.24 0.56
C ARG A 15 7.84 -5.85 0.30
N LEU A 16 7.38 -5.95 -0.95
CA LEU A 16 5.99 -5.65 -1.30
C LEU A 16 5.02 -6.68 -0.71
N ALA A 17 5.37 -7.97 -0.72
CA ALA A 17 4.55 -9.02 -0.15
C ALA A 17 4.39 -8.92 1.38
N GLN A 18 5.38 -8.33 2.07
CA GLN A 18 5.34 -8.07 3.51
C GLN A 18 4.67 -6.75 3.90
N GLY A 19 4.27 -5.93 2.92
CA GLY A 19 3.57 -4.66 3.15
C GLY A 19 2.05 -4.83 3.27
N PRO A 20 1.32 -3.72 3.48
CA PRO A 20 -0.14 -3.72 3.52
C PRO A 20 -0.72 -3.86 2.11
N THR A 21 -0.83 -5.11 1.62
CA THR A 21 -1.16 -5.41 0.22
C THR A 21 -2.50 -4.85 -0.23
N LEU A 22 -3.49 -4.77 0.66
CA LEU A 22 -4.78 -4.14 0.35
C LEU A 22 -4.65 -2.64 0.09
N ALA A 23 -3.84 -1.93 0.89
CA ALA A 23 -3.56 -0.52 0.66
C ALA A 23 -2.80 -0.31 -0.66
N TYR A 24 -1.82 -1.16 -0.97
CA TYR A 24 -1.11 -1.11 -2.25
C TYR A 24 -2.06 -1.30 -3.44
N ALA A 25 -3.00 -2.25 -3.35
CA ALA A 25 -3.98 -2.49 -4.39
C ALA A 25 -4.88 -1.27 -4.62
N ARG A 26 -5.34 -0.62 -3.55
CA ARG A 26 -6.16 0.61 -3.63
C ARG A 26 -5.40 1.77 -4.27
N VAL A 27 -4.17 2.02 -3.83
CA VAL A 27 -3.32 3.08 -4.39
C VAL A 27 -3.03 2.82 -5.86
N LYS A 28 -2.74 1.57 -6.26
CA LYS A 28 -2.55 1.21 -7.66
C LYS A 28 -3.80 1.51 -8.49
N ALA A 29 -4.98 1.14 -8.01
CA ALA A 29 -6.23 1.40 -8.71
C ALA A 29 -6.49 2.91 -8.89
N LEU A 30 -6.26 3.72 -7.86
CA LEU A 30 -6.37 5.18 -7.91
C LEU A 30 -5.38 5.80 -8.90
N PHE A 31 -4.15 5.28 -8.93
CA PHE A 31 -3.13 5.75 -9.87
C PHE A 31 -3.52 5.43 -11.32
N ASP A 32 -4.00 4.20 -11.56
CA ASP A 32 -4.45 3.78 -12.89
C ASP A 32 -5.64 4.65 -13.38
N SER A 33 -6.56 5.05 -12.50
CA SER A 33 -7.71 5.91 -12.86
C SER A 33 -7.36 7.41 -12.99
N SER A 34 -6.25 7.86 -12.42
CA SER A 34 -5.90 9.29 -12.35
C SER A 34 -5.73 9.96 -13.71
N TRP A 35 -5.45 9.19 -14.76
CA TRP A 35 -5.31 9.69 -16.14
C TRP A 35 -6.63 10.09 -16.78
N GLU A 36 -7.74 9.52 -16.30
CA GLU A 36 -9.09 9.71 -16.84
C GLU A 36 -9.92 10.66 -15.98
N ASN A 37 -9.57 10.80 -14.70
CA ASN A 37 -10.25 11.66 -13.75
C ASN A 37 -9.78 13.11 -13.83
N ASP A 38 -10.71 14.05 -13.64
CA ASP A 38 -10.31 15.41 -13.24
C ASP A 38 -9.86 15.45 -11.76
N LEU A 39 -9.27 16.57 -11.37
CA LEU A 39 -8.71 16.73 -10.03
C LEU A 39 -9.75 16.53 -8.93
N SER A 40 -10.97 17.04 -9.09
CA SER A 40 -12.00 16.94 -8.05
C SER A 40 -12.42 15.49 -7.86
N THR A 41 -12.69 14.80 -8.96
CA THR A 41 -13.12 13.41 -8.97
C THR A 41 -12.05 12.50 -8.37
N GLN A 42 -10.78 12.74 -8.68
CA GLN A 42 -9.68 11.98 -8.12
C GLN A 42 -9.54 12.19 -6.60
N LEU A 43 -9.68 13.43 -6.11
CA LEU A 43 -9.62 13.71 -4.67
C LEU A 43 -10.78 13.06 -3.89
N ASP A 44 -11.98 13.02 -4.48
CA ASP A 44 -13.12 12.32 -3.89
C ASP A 44 -12.87 10.81 -3.83
N ALA A 45 -12.37 10.21 -4.92
CA ALA A 45 -12.01 8.79 -4.97
C ALA A 45 -10.90 8.42 -3.98
N GLU A 46 -9.87 9.27 -3.85
CA GLU A 46 -8.80 9.09 -2.85
C GLU A 46 -9.34 9.16 -1.43
N THR A 47 -10.28 10.07 -1.16
CA THR A 47 -10.91 10.20 0.16
C THR A 47 -11.68 8.93 0.54
N GLU A 48 -12.49 8.39 -0.37
CA GLU A 48 -13.22 7.15 -0.15
C GLU A 48 -12.28 5.96 0.07
N ALA A 49 -11.29 5.80 -0.81
CA ALA A 49 -10.31 4.72 -0.69
C ALA A 49 -9.49 4.80 0.61
N PHE A 50 -9.15 6.01 1.06
CA PHE A 50 -8.44 6.21 2.32
C PHE A 50 -9.32 5.88 3.52
N ALA A 51 -10.60 6.25 3.50
CA ALA A 51 -11.56 5.89 4.55
C ALA A 51 -11.69 4.37 4.68
N ASP A 52 -11.78 3.64 3.57
CA ASP A 52 -11.79 2.17 3.54
C ASP A 52 -10.50 1.59 4.13
N ILE A 53 -9.33 2.09 3.73
CA ILE A 53 -8.03 1.62 4.24
C ILE A 53 -7.94 1.83 5.76
N CYS A 54 -8.45 2.94 6.29
CA CYS A 54 -8.42 3.22 7.73
C CYS A 54 -9.17 2.18 8.58
N LEU A 55 -10.11 1.44 7.98
CA LEU A 55 -10.88 0.39 8.65
C LEU A 55 -10.18 -0.98 8.63
N THR A 56 -9.07 -1.12 7.90
CA THR A 56 -8.33 -2.39 7.77
C THR A 56 -7.52 -2.71 9.02
N ALA A 57 -7.24 -3.99 9.25
CA ALA A 57 -6.41 -4.43 10.38
C ALA A 57 -4.96 -3.96 10.20
N ASP A 58 -4.47 -3.93 8.96
CA ASP A 58 -3.13 -3.46 8.62
C ASP A 58 -2.93 -1.97 8.94
N PHE A 59 -3.95 -1.13 8.75
CA PHE A 59 -3.87 0.27 9.16
C PHE A 59 -3.72 0.40 10.68
N GLN A 60 -4.56 -0.33 11.44
CA GLN A 60 -4.49 -0.33 12.90
C GLN A 60 -3.13 -0.85 13.41
N GLU A 61 -2.61 -1.91 12.81
CA GLU A 61 -1.29 -2.46 13.11
C GLU A 61 -0.17 -1.47 12.76
N GLY A 62 -0.27 -0.77 11.63
CA GLY A 62 0.67 0.28 11.24
C GLY A 62 0.75 1.40 12.28
N ILE A 63 -0.40 1.91 12.72
CA ILE A 63 -0.48 2.94 13.77
C ILE A 63 0.10 2.40 15.08
N LYS A 64 -0.32 1.20 15.51
CA LYS A 64 0.15 0.59 16.75
C LYS A 64 1.66 0.37 16.74
N ALA A 65 2.21 -0.22 15.68
CA ALA A 65 3.64 -0.47 15.53
C ALA A 65 4.45 0.83 15.53
N PHE A 66 3.92 1.88 14.90
CA PHE A 66 4.53 3.21 14.92
C PHE A 66 4.58 3.79 16.34
N THR A 67 3.47 3.76 17.07
CA THR A 67 3.41 4.23 18.47
C THR A 67 4.33 3.41 19.39
N GLU A 68 4.43 2.10 19.17
CA GLU A 68 5.28 1.18 19.92
C GLU A 68 6.74 1.18 19.46
N ARG A 69 7.10 1.96 18.42
CA ARG A 69 8.46 2.04 17.83
C ARG A 69 9.03 0.68 17.43
N ARG A 70 8.19 -0.19 16.87
CA ARG A 70 8.57 -1.51 16.36
C ARG A 70 8.23 -1.62 14.88
N GLN A 71 8.76 -2.65 14.24
CA GLN A 71 8.36 -2.99 12.87
C GLN A 71 6.91 -3.47 12.84
N ALA A 72 6.13 -2.96 11.89
CA ALA A 72 4.76 -3.40 11.64
C ALA A 72 4.74 -4.79 10.99
N ARG A 73 3.70 -5.59 11.29
CA ARG A 73 3.49 -6.92 10.72
C ARG A 73 2.16 -6.96 9.95
N PHE A 74 2.22 -6.62 8.68
CA PHE A 74 1.06 -6.60 7.81
C PHE A 74 0.63 -8.01 7.40
N GLN A 75 -0.69 -8.20 7.23
CA GLN A 75 -1.33 -9.47 6.85
C GLN A 75 -2.19 -9.36 5.59
N GLY A 76 -2.32 -8.16 5.01
CA GLY A 76 -3.08 -7.91 3.78
C GLY A 76 -4.59 -7.82 3.99
N LYS A 77 -5.05 -7.38 5.16
CA LYS A 77 -6.48 -7.32 5.54
C LYS A 77 -6.79 -6.17 6.48
#